data_AF-A0A8S3Z5P8-F1
#
_entry.id   AF-A0A8S3Z5P8-F1
#
_cell.length_a   1.000
_cell.length_b   1.000
_cell.length_c   1.000
_cell.angle_alpha   90.00
_cell.angle_beta   90.00
_cell.angle_gamma   90.00
#
_symmetry.space_group_name_H-M   'P 1'
#
loop_
_entity.id
_entity.type
_entity.pdbx_description
1 polymer ?
#
loop_
_entity_poly.entity_id
_entity_poly.type
_entity_poly.pdbx_seq_one_letter_code
_entity_poly.pdbx_strand_id
1 'polypeptide(L)'
;LIDKTCTSPTFTLEQHLMWDDIAILARYLLMLSFNNSLDVASHLPFLFHIVTLLVSTGPLSLRASTHGLVINIIHSLCTCSQLHFSESTLQVLKLSLAEFSLPKFYQLFGISTVKSAAVSAFRTSYRPGDRSFTMSPPENEKMPLSSLEAIADALLEIMEACMKDIPNCDWLQQWTDLARRFAFQYNPALQPRAIIVFGCISKTVSDSEVKQLLKIMMKALESYMDLTLIEAVVMCLTRLQPMLKPESPIHKFLFWVAISVLQLDEVSLYAAGLGLLEQNLHTLDNIGLFENKSLERVMMNAREPLEWHFKQLDHDMGLSFQTNFNFALVGHLLKGFRHPAPTTVSRTIRVLHQLLSITVKPTNRDKFEVTSQTVPYLAALVSVSEEVRSRCHLKHRTSHYMSDSPSSESINSDIASQGQSPSPSLPNSASTSGVSTPITHPAPAQ
;
A
#
# COMPACT_ATOMS: atom_id res chain seq x y z
N LEU A 1 5.04 -13.68 -24.63
CA LEU A 1 3.58 -13.89 -24.62
C LEU A 1 2.85 -12.77 -23.88
N ILE A 2 3.32 -12.36 -22.70
CA ILE A 2 2.72 -11.28 -21.90
C ILE A 2 2.47 -10.00 -22.72
N ASP A 3 3.44 -9.51 -23.51
CA ASP A 3 3.25 -8.31 -24.36
C ASP A 3 2.10 -8.46 -25.37
N LYS A 4 1.83 -9.67 -25.87
CA LYS A 4 0.72 -9.91 -26.80
C LYS A 4 -0.65 -9.78 -26.14
N THR A 5 -0.76 -9.91 -24.81
CA THR A 5 -2.05 -9.76 -24.11
C THR A 5 -2.58 -8.34 -24.17
N CYS A 6 -1.73 -7.35 -24.42
CA CYS A 6 -2.15 -5.97 -24.65
C CYS A 6 -2.88 -5.76 -25.99
N THR A 7 -2.85 -6.74 -26.91
CA THR A 7 -3.56 -6.66 -28.20
C THR A 7 -5.03 -7.05 -28.07
N SER A 8 -5.35 -7.97 -27.16
CA SER A 8 -6.70 -8.45 -26.85
C SER A 8 -6.90 -8.47 -25.33
N PRO A 9 -6.92 -7.30 -24.68
CA PRO A 9 -6.88 -7.21 -23.22
C PRO A 9 -8.15 -7.77 -22.58
N THR A 10 -7.97 -8.41 -21.42
CA THR A 10 -9.03 -8.94 -20.55
C THR A 10 -8.95 -8.26 -19.17
N PHE A 11 -10.01 -8.37 -18.37
CA PHE A 11 -10.04 -7.79 -17.01
C PHE A 11 -9.09 -8.49 -16.04
N THR A 12 -8.89 -9.80 -16.23
CA THR A 12 -7.92 -10.59 -15.48
C THR A 12 -7.03 -11.34 -16.46
N LEU A 13 -5.78 -11.61 -16.07
CA LEU A 13 -4.83 -12.30 -16.95
C LEU A 13 -5.26 -13.76 -17.18
N GLU A 14 -5.89 -14.36 -16.17
CA GLU A 14 -6.40 -15.73 -16.17
C GLU A 14 -7.49 -16.00 -17.21
N GLN A 15 -8.21 -14.95 -17.63
CA GLN A 15 -9.24 -15.03 -18.67
C GLN A 15 -8.67 -14.95 -20.09
N HIS A 16 -7.40 -14.59 -20.24
CA HIS A 16 -6.80 -14.41 -21.55
C HIS A 16 -6.53 -15.76 -22.22
N LEU A 17 -6.75 -15.87 -23.53
CA LEU A 17 -6.54 -17.10 -24.31
C LEU A 17 -5.10 -17.68 -24.24
N MET A 18 -4.13 -16.84 -23.87
CA MET A 18 -2.72 -17.20 -23.73
C MET A 18 -2.33 -17.54 -22.28
N TRP A 19 -3.27 -17.52 -21.35
CA TRP A 19 -2.99 -17.69 -19.93
C TRP A 19 -2.31 -19.02 -19.62
N ASP A 20 -2.86 -20.12 -20.12
CA ASP A 20 -2.31 -21.45 -19.87
C ASP A 20 -0.86 -21.56 -20.38
N ASP A 21 -0.56 -21.00 -21.56
CA ASP A 21 0.82 -20.93 -22.09
C ASP A 21 1.73 -20.06 -21.21
N ILE A 22 1.26 -18.90 -20.75
CA ILE A 22 2.01 -18.03 -19.84
C ILE A 22 2.31 -18.76 -18.53
N ALA A 23 1.33 -19.45 -17.95
CA ALA A 23 1.47 -20.21 -16.71
C ALA A 23 2.47 -21.37 -16.88
N ILE A 24 2.39 -22.11 -17.98
CA ILE A 24 3.34 -23.18 -18.31
C ILE A 24 4.76 -22.62 -18.44
N LEU A 25 4.96 -21.55 -19.22
CA LEU A 25 6.27 -20.93 -19.39
C LEU A 25 6.83 -20.36 -18.09
N ALA A 26 6.00 -19.78 -17.22
CA ALA A 26 6.43 -19.31 -15.91
C ALA A 26 6.97 -20.47 -15.03
N ARG A 27 6.35 -21.66 -15.11
CA ARG A 27 6.88 -22.86 -14.44
C ARG A 27 8.17 -23.37 -15.06
N TYR A 28 8.31 -23.30 -16.39
CA TYR A 28 9.58 -23.62 -17.06
C TYR A 28 10.69 -22.66 -16.62
N LEU A 29 10.41 -21.36 -16.51
CA LEU A 29 11.37 -20.37 -16.02
C LEU A 29 11.88 -20.72 -14.62
N LEU A 30 10.99 -21.15 -13.71
CA LEU A 30 11.39 -21.66 -12.40
C LEU A 30 12.39 -22.82 -12.52
N MET A 31 12.11 -23.82 -13.37
CA MET A 31 13.01 -24.99 -13.53
C MET A 31 14.38 -24.60 -14.10
N LEU A 32 14.39 -23.70 -15.09
CA LEU A 32 15.62 -23.26 -15.76
C LEU A 32 16.49 -22.37 -14.85
N SER A 33 15.85 -21.52 -14.05
CA SER A 33 16.53 -20.57 -13.16
C SER A 33 17.38 -21.23 -12.06
N PHE A 34 17.18 -22.52 -11.77
CA PHE A 34 17.95 -23.21 -10.74
C PHE A 34 19.40 -23.52 -11.14
N ASN A 35 19.62 -23.88 -12.42
CA ASN A 35 20.93 -24.37 -12.90
C ASN A 35 21.64 -23.40 -13.84
N ASN A 36 21.00 -22.29 -14.23
CA ASN A 36 21.51 -21.41 -15.27
C ASN A 36 21.71 -19.98 -14.77
N SER A 37 22.73 -19.80 -13.92
CA SER A 37 23.04 -18.51 -13.29
C SER A 37 23.44 -17.42 -14.30
N LEU A 38 24.03 -17.81 -15.43
CA LEU A 38 24.43 -16.87 -16.49
C LEU A 38 23.25 -16.32 -17.27
N ASP A 39 22.28 -17.16 -17.62
CA ASP A 39 21.07 -16.68 -18.28
C ASP A 39 20.21 -15.85 -17.32
N VAL A 40 20.22 -16.18 -16.02
CA VAL A 40 19.58 -15.35 -14.99
C VAL A 40 20.18 -13.95 -14.92
N ALA A 41 21.52 -13.85 -14.86
CA ALA A 41 22.22 -12.58 -14.83
C ALA A 41 21.94 -11.74 -16.08
N SER A 42 22.07 -12.33 -17.26
CA SER A 42 21.90 -11.61 -18.53
C SER A 42 20.46 -11.13 -18.79
N HIS A 43 19.46 -11.77 -18.16
CA HIS A 43 18.03 -11.44 -18.35
C HIS A 43 17.35 -10.88 -17.10
N LEU A 44 18.11 -10.43 -16.09
CA LEU A 44 17.56 -10.00 -14.80
C LEU A 44 16.43 -8.96 -14.93
N PRO A 45 16.53 -7.91 -15.76
CA PRO A 45 15.43 -6.93 -15.93
C PRO A 45 14.13 -7.57 -16.38
N PHE A 46 14.19 -8.51 -17.33
CA PHE A 46 13.02 -9.21 -17.85
C PHE A 46 12.43 -10.15 -16.80
N LEU A 47 13.27 -10.83 -16.02
CA LEU A 47 12.82 -11.72 -14.96
C LEU A 47 12.09 -10.96 -13.85
N PHE A 48 12.64 -9.83 -13.39
CA PHE A 48 11.96 -8.98 -12.39
C PHE A 48 10.66 -8.37 -12.93
N HIS A 49 10.64 -7.99 -14.21
CA HIS A 49 9.42 -7.54 -14.84
C HIS A 49 8.34 -8.64 -14.90
N ILE A 50 8.70 -9.88 -15.28
CA ILE A 50 7.77 -11.01 -15.30
C ILE A 50 7.26 -11.33 -13.89
N VAL A 51 8.16 -11.36 -12.89
CA VAL A 51 7.80 -11.61 -11.49
C VAL A 51 6.77 -10.59 -11.01
N THR A 52 7.02 -9.30 -11.22
CA THR A 52 6.13 -8.24 -10.74
C THR A 52 4.76 -8.23 -11.44
N LEU A 53 4.70 -8.65 -12.71
CA LEU A 53 3.42 -8.81 -13.40
C LEU A 53 2.63 -10.05 -12.95
N LEU A 54 3.31 -11.15 -12.58
CA LEU A 54 2.68 -12.44 -12.25
C LEU A 54 2.47 -12.69 -10.76
N VAL A 55 3.02 -11.86 -9.87
CA VAL A 55 2.90 -12.11 -8.44
C VAL A 55 1.44 -12.15 -7.98
N SER A 56 1.11 -13.11 -7.11
CA SER A 56 -0.25 -13.36 -6.62
C SER A 56 -1.30 -13.60 -7.71
N THR A 57 -0.88 -14.00 -8.93
CA THR A 57 -1.77 -14.28 -10.07
C THR A 57 -1.90 -15.79 -10.29
N GLY A 58 -3.10 -16.26 -10.61
CA GLY A 58 -3.36 -17.67 -10.85
C GLY A 58 -3.46 -18.54 -9.59
N PRO A 59 -3.44 -19.88 -9.75
CA PRO A 59 -3.55 -20.82 -8.64
C PRO A 59 -2.30 -20.80 -7.74
N LEU A 60 -2.45 -21.29 -6.51
CA LEU A 60 -1.40 -21.34 -5.49
C LEU A 60 -0.08 -21.95 -6.01
N SER A 61 -0.14 -22.97 -6.86
CA SER A 61 1.05 -23.59 -7.45
C SER A 61 1.84 -22.64 -8.34
N LEU A 62 1.16 -21.75 -9.07
CA LEU A 62 1.80 -20.73 -9.90
C LEU A 62 2.33 -19.59 -9.05
N ARG A 63 1.56 -19.12 -8.06
CA ARG A 63 2.02 -18.12 -7.07
C ARG A 63 3.30 -18.56 -6.36
N ALA A 64 3.32 -19.81 -5.91
CA ALA A 64 4.51 -20.43 -5.32
C ALA A 64 5.65 -20.62 -6.33
N SER A 65 5.34 -20.82 -7.61
CA SER A 65 6.36 -20.89 -8.66
C SER A 65 7.01 -19.52 -8.91
N THR A 66 6.22 -18.44 -8.93
CA THR A 66 6.74 -17.06 -9.04
C THR A 66 7.62 -16.72 -7.85
N HIS A 67 7.23 -17.10 -6.64
CA HIS A 67 8.07 -16.95 -5.44
C HIS A 67 9.37 -17.75 -5.55
N GLY A 68 9.29 -19.04 -5.91
CA GLY A 68 10.46 -19.88 -6.10
C GLY A 68 11.42 -19.36 -7.19
N LEU A 69 10.88 -18.71 -8.23
CA LEU A 69 11.68 -18.09 -9.27
C LEU A 69 12.53 -16.95 -8.68
N VAL A 70 11.97 -16.11 -7.81
CA VAL A 70 12.73 -15.05 -7.12
C VAL A 70 13.85 -15.64 -6.25
N ILE A 71 13.55 -16.69 -5.49
CA ILE A 71 14.56 -17.40 -4.68
C ILE A 71 15.69 -17.92 -5.56
N ASN A 72 15.37 -18.57 -6.69
CA ASN A 72 16.36 -19.08 -7.63
C ASN A 72 17.18 -17.96 -8.28
N ILE A 73 16.55 -16.81 -8.59
CA ILE A 73 17.26 -15.65 -9.13
C ILE A 73 18.28 -15.11 -8.13
N ILE A 74 17.87 -14.86 -6.88
CA ILE A 74 18.77 -14.35 -5.84
C ILE A 74 19.90 -15.34 -5.57
N HIS A 75 19.58 -16.64 -5.46
CA HIS A 75 20.58 -17.68 -5.27
C HIS A 75 21.56 -17.77 -6.46
N SER A 76 21.07 -17.64 -7.69
CA SER A 76 21.89 -17.62 -8.88
C SER A 76 22.84 -16.41 -8.89
N LEU A 77 22.38 -15.24 -8.49
CA LEU A 77 23.23 -14.05 -8.34
C LEU A 77 24.32 -14.27 -7.27
N CYS A 78 23.98 -14.90 -6.14
CA CYS A 78 24.95 -15.24 -5.09
C CYS A 78 26.03 -16.24 -5.54
N THR A 79 25.72 -17.12 -6.49
CA THR A 79 26.57 -18.25 -6.90
C THR A 79 27.16 -18.10 -8.29
N CYS A 80 26.85 -17.01 -8.99
CA CYS A 80 27.35 -16.74 -10.33
C CYS A 80 28.86 -16.46 -10.29
N SER A 81 29.65 -17.38 -10.84
CA SER A 81 31.12 -17.27 -10.86
C SER A 81 31.66 -16.23 -11.85
N GLN A 82 30.85 -15.80 -12.82
CA GLN A 82 31.23 -14.79 -13.82
C GLN A 82 30.97 -13.35 -13.35
N LEU A 83 30.11 -13.16 -12.35
CA LEU A 83 29.86 -11.85 -11.76
C LEU A 83 30.68 -11.71 -10.49
N HIS A 84 31.62 -10.77 -10.49
CA HIS A 84 32.46 -10.49 -9.33
C HIS A 84 31.79 -9.43 -8.44
N PHE A 85 30.89 -9.89 -7.58
CA PHE A 85 30.25 -9.02 -6.58
C PHE A 85 31.16 -8.77 -5.38
N SER A 86 31.10 -7.55 -4.87
CA SER A 86 31.72 -7.16 -3.61
C SER A 86 31.07 -7.88 -2.42
N GLU A 87 31.77 -7.93 -1.28
CA GLU A 87 31.25 -8.55 -0.07
C GLU A 87 29.96 -7.86 0.41
N SER A 88 29.86 -6.54 0.28
CA SER A 88 28.66 -5.77 0.61
C SER A 88 27.47 -6.15 -0.27
N THR A 89 27.66 -6.28 -1.58
CA THR A 89 26.60 -6.73 -2.51
C THR A 89 26.17 -8.17 -2.21
N LEU A 90 27.12 -9.08 -1.97
CA LEU A 90 26.79 -10.45 -1.57
C LEU A 90 26.03 -10.51 -0.24
N GLN A 91 26.33 -9.60 0.70
CA GLN A 91 25.59 -9.50 1.95
C GLN A 91 24.14 -9.06 1.72
N VAL A 92 23.90 -8.07 0.85
CA VAL A 92 22.54 -7.64 0.47
C VAL A 92 21.76 -8.80 -0.16
N LEU A 93 22.38 -9.55 -1.07
CA LEU A 93 21.74 -10.72 -1.69
C LEU A 93 21.40 -11.83 -0.69
N LYS A 94 22.30 -12.12 0.26
CA LYS A 94 22.05 -13.11 1.33
C LYS A 94 20.93 -12.68 2.27
N LEU A 95 20.90 -11.40 2.66
CA LEU A 95 19.83 -10.85 3.48
C LEU A 95 18.50 -10.88 2.74
N SER A 96 18.49 -10.52 1.46
CA SER A 96 17.31 -10.61 0.59
C SER A 96 16.81 -12.06 0.51
N LEU A 97 17.69 -13.04 0.32
CA LEU A 97 17.32 -14.45 0.29
C LEU A 97 16.64 -14.90 1.59
N ALA A 98 17.17 -14.46 2.73
CA ALA A 98 16.57 -14.73 4.04
C ALA A 98 15.21 -14.03 4.19
N GLU A 99 15.10 -12.78 3.75
CA GLU A 99 13.87 -11.98 3.84
C GLU A 99 12.73 -12.58 2.99
N PHE A 100 13.01 -12.93 1.73
CA PHE A 100 12.03 -13.59 0.84
C PHE A 100 11.62 -14.98 1.36
N SER A 101 12.36 -15.57 2.30
CA SER A 101 12.01 -16.83 2.96
C SER A 101 11.15 -16.65 4.23
N LEU A 102 10.87 -15.41 4.64
CA LEU A 102 10.02 -15.11 5.80
C LEU A 102 8.53 -15.29 5.47
N PRO A 103 7.70 -15.69 6.46
CA PRO A 103 6.25 -15.86 6.29
C PRO A 103 5.53 -14.63 5.72
N LYS A 104 6.01 -13.42 6.07
CA LYS A 104 5.50 -12.15 5.54
C LYS A 104 5.57 -12.13 4.01
N PHE A 105 6.70 -12.52 3.42
CA PHE A 105 6.87 -12.53 1.97
C PHE A 105 6.01 -13.61 1.29
N TYR A 106 5.78 -14.76 1.94
CA TYR A 106 4.82 -15.73 1.40
C TYR A 106 3.42 -15.12 1.29
N GLN A 107 2.98 -14.34 2.28
CA GLN A 107 1.69 -13.64 2.21
C GLN A 107 1.65 -12.62 1.07
N LEU A 108 2.73 -11.86 0.85
CA LEU A 108 2.81 -10.89 -0.27
C LEU A 108 2.67 -11.57 -1.65
N PHE A 109 3.14 -12.81 -1.77
CA PHE A 109 2.99 -13.63 -2.98
C PHE A 109 1.64 -14.39 -3.05
N GLY A 110 0.74 -14.18 -2.09
CA GLY A 110 -0.56 -14.86 -2.05
C GLY A 110 -0.45 -16.36 -1.68
N ILE A 111 0.62 -16.73 -0.96
CA ILE A 111 0.90 -18.08 -0.47
C ILE A 111 0.50 -18.12 1.01
N SER A 112 -0.80 -18.28 1.28
CA SER A 112 -1.31 -18.46 2.64
C SER A 112 -1.43 -19.95 2.98
N THR A 113 -1.19 -20.32 4.24
CA THR A 113 -1.52 -21.65 4.82
C THR A 113 -0.74 -22.89 4.35
N VAL A 114 0.52 -22.76 3.91
CA VAL A 114 1.32 -23.93 3.52
C VAL A 114 2.53 -24.15 4.43
N LYS A 115 2.78 -25.43 4.78
CA LYS A 115 3.98 -25.84 5.54
C LYS A 115 5.28 -25.60 4.76
N SER A 116 5.22 -25.56 3.43
CA SER A 116 6.35 -25.27 2.55
C SER A 116 5.86 -24.69 1.22
N ALA A 117 6.35 -23.48 0.89
CA ALA A 117 6.10 -22.84 -0.40
C ALA A 117 6.68 -23.66 -1.56
N ALA A 118 7.89 -24.21 -1.38
CA ALA A 118 8.54 -25.07 -2.37
C ALA A 118 7.68 -26.29 -2.72
N VAL A 119 7.19 -27.04 -1.73
CA VAL A 119 6.30 -28.20 -1.98
C VAL A 119 5.04 -27.79 -2.72
N SER A 120 4.50 -26.60 -2.43
CA SER A 120 3.29 -26.08 -3.07
C SER A 120 3.51 -25.69 -4.53
N ALA A 121 4.72 -25.23 -4.89
CA ALA A 121 5.09 -24.95 -6.28
C ALA A 121 5.11 -26.23 -7.15
N PHE A 122 5.41 -27.39 -6.57
CA PHE A 122 5.46 -28.68 -7.27
C PHE A 122 4.20 -29.54 -7.12
N ARG A 123 3.33 -29.26 -6.15
CA ARG A 123 2.02 -29.91 -6.04
C ARG A 123 1.11 -29.39 -7.14
N THR A 124 0.69 -30.30 -8.01
CA THR A 124 -0.32 -29.97 -8.99
C THR A 124 -1.67 -30.41 -8.46
N SER A 125 -2.57 -29.45 -8.25
CA SER A 125 -3.96 -29.72 -7.85
C SER A 125 -4.77 -30.25 -9.04
N TYR A 126 -4.29 -31.27 -9.75
CA TYR A 126 -5.08 -31.95 -10.77
C TYR A 126 -6.15 -32.79 -10.09
N ARG A 127 -7.34 -32.22 -9.89
CA ARG A 127 -8.53 -33.06 -9.78
C ARG A 127 -8.85 -33.57 -11.19
N PRO A 128 -9.10 -34.89 -11.39
CA PRO A 128 -9.46 -35.41 -12.70
C PRO A 128 -10.76 -34.74 -13.19
N GLY A 129 -10.63 -33.74 -14.09
CA GLY A 129 -11.74 -32.91 -14.58
C GLY A 129 -11.38 -31.44 -14.81
N ASP A 130 -10.48 -30.87 -14.00
CA ASP A 130 -9.99 -29.49 -14.15
C ASP A 130 -8.78 -29.47 -15.08
N ARG A 131 -9.01 -29.17 -16.36
CA ARG A 131 -7.96 -29.09 -17.39
C ARG A 131 -7.31 -27.72 -17.54
N SER A 132 -7.62 -26.74 -16.70
CA SER A 132 -7.21 -25.35 -16.94
C SER A 132 -6.78 -24.60 -15.68
N PHE A 133 -5.85 -23.65 -15.85
CA PHE A 133 -5.42 -22.71 -14.81
C PHE A 133 -6.47 -21.62 -14.52
N THR A 134 -7.71 -21.77 -15.01
CA THR A 134 -8.80 -20.76 -14.98
C THR A 134 -9.57 -20.65 -13.67
N MET A 135 -9.05 -21.14 -12.55
CA MET A 135 -9.71 -20.91 -11.27
C MET A 135 -9.52 -19.44 -10.86
N SER A 136 -10.54 -18.62 -11.10
CA SER A 136 -10.62 -17.25 -10.59
C SER A 136 -10.52 -17.28 -9.06
N PRO A 137 -9.61 -16.49 -8.44
CA PRO A 137 -9.56 -16.38 -7.00
C PRO A 137 -10.94 -15.92 -6.47
N PRO A 138 -11.41 -16.41 -5.32
CA PRO A 138 -12.56 -15.80 -4.66
C PRO A 138 -12.27 -14.30 -4.45
N GLU A 139 -13.28 -13.43 -4.51
CA GLU A 139 -13.13 -11.96 -4.48
C GLU A 139 -12.25 -11.45 -3.31
N ASN A 140 -12.15 -12.22 -2.22
CA ASN A 140 -11.32 -11.97 -1.05
C ASN A 140 -9.81 -12.28 -1.22
N GLU A 141 -9.33 -12.72 -2.39
CA GLU A 141 -7.92 -13.02 -2.67
C GLU A 141 -7.22 -12.01 -3.59
N LYS A 142 -7.83 -10.85 -3.86
CA LYS A 142 -7.15 -9.79 -4.62
C LYS A 142 -5.98 -9.23 -3.80
N MET A 143 -4.78 -9.34 -4.34
CA MET A 143 -3.56 -8.81 -3.71
C MET A 143 -3.64 -7.28 -3.58
N PRO A 144 -3.42 -6.71 -2.38
CA PRO A 144 -3.31 -5.26 -2.21
C PRO A 144 -2.15 -4.68 -3.05
N LEU A 145 -2.33 -3.51 -3.67
CA LEU A 145 -1.28 -2.86 -4.47
C LEU A 145 -0.04 -2.50 -3.64
N SER A 146 -0.21 -2.22 -2.35
CA SER A 146 0.90 -2.03 -1.39
C SER A 146 1.79 -3.27 -1.23
N SER A 147 1.25 -4.47 -1.47
CA SER A 147 2.06 -5.69 -1.47
C SER A 147 2.96 -5.77 -2.70
N LEU A 148 2.46 -5.35 -3.86
CA LEU A 148 3.28 -5.24 -5.07
C LEU A 148 4.35 -4.16 -4.92
N GLU A 149 4.02 -3.03 -4.33
CA GLU A 149 4.95 -1.93 -4.03
C GLU A 149 6.13 -2.46 -3.18
N ALA A 150 5.84 -3.18 -2.09
CA ALA A 150 6.87 -3.76 -1.22
C ALA A 150 7.78 -4.77 -1.94
N ILE A 151 7.20 -5.61 -2.82
CA ILE A 151 7.99 -6.55 -3.62
C ILE A 151 8.86 -5.81 -4.63
N ALA A 152 8.30 -4.81 -5.33
CA ALA A 152 9.04 -4.02 -6.31
C ALA A 152 10.21 -3.27 -5.66
N ASP A 153 10.04 -2.74 -4.45
CA ASP A 153 11.11 -2.09 -3.68
C ASP A 153 12.22 -3.05 -3.29
N ALA A 154 11.88 -4.25 -2.79
CA ALA A 154 12.87 -5.27 -2.45
C ALA A 154 13.65 -5.74 -3.69
N LEU A 155 12.98 -5.91 -4.83
CA LEU A 155 13.64 -6.25 -6.09
C LEU A 155 14.52 -5.11 -6.62
N LEU A 156 14.09 -3.86 -6.44
CA LEU A 156 14.89 -2.68 -6.80
C LEU A 156 16.17 -2.61 -5.97
N GLU A 157 16.10 -2.84 -4.66
CA GLU A 157 17.28 -2.86 -3.79
C GLU A 157 18.31 -3.91 -4.24
N ILE A 158 17.85 -5.12 -4.58
CA ILE A 158 18.70 -6.18 -5.12
C ILE A 158 19.37 -5.73 -6.43
N MET A 159 18.59 -5.19 -7.37
CA MET A 159 19.11 -4.75 -8.66
C MET A 159 20.15 -3.64 -8.48
N GLU A 160 19.85 -2.63 -7.68
CA GLU A 160 20.77 -1.51 -7.41
C GLU A 160 22.05 -1.95 -6.70
N ALA A 161 21.97 -2.93 -5.79
CA ALA A 161 23.15 -3.51 -5.17
C ALA A 161 24.05 -4.19 -6.21
N CYS A 162 23.49 -5.05 -7.06
CA CYS A 162 24.24 -5.72 -8.11
C CYS A 162 24.85 -4.75 -9.14
N MET A 163 24.09 -3.72 -9.54
CA MET A 163 24.54 -2.75 -10.53
C MET A 163 25.80 -1.98 -10.13
N LYS A 164 26.08 -1.81 -8.82
CA LYS A 164 27.29 -1.12 -8.34
C LYS A 164 28.58 -1.82 -8.75
N ASP A 165 28.54 -3.13 -8.87
CA ASP A 165 29.71 -3.97 -9.15
C ASP A 165 29.80 -4.38 -10.64
N ILE A 166 28.81 -4.01 -11.47
CA ILE A 166 28.76 -4.36 -12.89
C ILE A 166 29.02 -3.10 -13.72
N PRO A 167 30.13 -3.01 -14.45
CA PRO A 167 30.44 -1.83 -15.26
C PRO A 167 29.45 -1.66 -16.41
N ASN A 168 29.03 -0.41 -16.68
CA ASN A 168 28.07 -0.05 -17.73
C ASN A 168 26.75 -0.84 -17.66
N CYS A 169 26.32 -1.23 -16.46
CA CYS A 169 25.08 -1.97 -16.27
C CYS A 169 23.86 -1.06 -16.50
N ASP A 170 22.98 -1.47 -17.41
CA ASP A 170 21.76 -0.76 -17.80
C ASP A 170 20.48 -1.47 -17.31
N TRP A 171 20.61 -2.44 -16.40
CA TRP A 171 19.50 -3.29 -15.96
C TRP A 171 18.28 -2.50 -15.47
N LEU A 172 18.49 -1.49 -14.63
CA LEU A 172 17.39 -0.65 -14.13
C LEU A 172 16.71 0.15 -15.25
N GLN A 173 17.48 0.63 -16.23
CA GLN A 173 16.94 1.33 -17.39
C GLN A 173 16.05 0.39 -18.21
N GLN A 174 16.55 -0.81 -18.52
CA GLN A 174 15.77 -1.82 -19.24
C GLN A 174 14.48 -2.19 -18.51
N TRP A 175 14.54 -2.40 -17.18
CA TRP A 175 13.35 -2.72 -16.40
C TRP A 175 12.35 -1.55 -16.35
N THR A 176 12.85 -0.32 -16.22
CA THR A 176 12.04 0.90 -16.25
C THR A 176 11.35 1.05 -17.61
N ASP A 177 12.03 0.79 -18.71
CA ASP A 177 11.46 0.88 -20.06
C ASP A 177 10.34 -0.15 -20.28
N LEU A 178 10.52 -1.39 -19.78
CA LEU A 178 9.48 -2.42 -19.78
C LEU A 178 8.26 -1.98 -18.95
N ALA A 179 8.47 -1.56 -17.70
CA ALA A 179 7.38 -1.11 -16.82
C ALA A 179 6.65 0.10 -17.41
N ARG A 180 7.38 1.09 -17.95
CA ARG A 180 6.84 2.27 -18.60
C ARG A 180 5.93 1.91 -19.77
N ARG A 181 6.36 0.99 -20.63
CA ARG A 181 5.57 0.56 -21.80
C ARG A 181 4.23 -0.05 -21.38
N PHE A 182 4.23 -0.93 -20.38
CA PHE A 182 3.00 -1.56 -19.87
C PHE A 182 2.13 -0.58 -19.06
N ALA A 183 2.72 0.38 -18.35
CA ALA A 183 1.98 1.38 -17.58
C ALA A 183 1.14 2.29 -18.51
N PHE A 184 1.66 2.61 -19.70
CA PHE A 184 1.02 3.50 -20.67
C PHE A 184 0.29 2.77 -21.81
N GLN A 185 0.24 1.44 -21.77
CA GLN A 185 -0.53 0.63 -22.70
C GLN A 185 -1.77 0.07 -22.00
N TYR A 186 -2.93 0.21 -22.64
CA TYR A 186 -4.19 -0.28 -22.07
C TYR A 186 -4.17 -1.80 -21.92
N ASN A 187 -4.28 -2.28 -20.69
CA ASN A 187 -4.42 -3.69 -20.34
C ASN A 187 -4.93 -3.76 -18.89
N PRO A 188 -6.24 -3.88 -18.64
CA PRO A 188 -6.80 -3.79 -17.29
C PRO A 188 -6.17 -4.78 -16.28
N ALA A 189 -5.79 -5.97 -16.74
CA ALA A 189 -5.15 -6.98 -15.89
C ALA A 189 -3.73 -6.60 -15.43
N LEU A 190 -2.96 -5.90 -16.28
CA LEU A 190 -1.52 -5.67 -16.07
C LEU A 190 -1.16 -4.20 -15.83
N GLN A 191 -1.96 -3.27 -16.34
CA GLN A 191 -1.67 -1.84 -16.33
C GLN A 191 -1.56 -1.27 -14.90
N PRO A 192 -2.49 -1.54 -13.96
CA PRO A 192 -2.32 -1.08 -12.58
C PRO A 192 -1.02 -1.58 -11.95
N ARG A 193 -0.65 -2.84 -12.22
CA ARG A 193 0.58 -3.46 -11.70
C ARG A 193 1.82 -2.77 -12.28
N ALA A 194 1.83 -2.54 -13.59
CA ALA A 194 2.93 -1.87 -14.27
C ALA A 194 3.09 -0.41 -13.82
N ILE A 195 1.99 0.29 -13.53
CA ILE A 195 2.01 1.66 -13.00
C ILE A 195 2.67 1.70 -11.60
N ILE A 196 2.33 0.76 -10.71
CA ILE A 196 2.98 0.65 -9.40
C ILE A 196 4.49 0.43 -9.57
N VAL A 197 4.87 -0.59 -10.35
CA VAL A 197 6.29 -0.92 -10.57
C VAL A 197 7.05 0.26 -11.17
N PHE A 198 6.47 0.93 -12.19
CA PHE A 198 7.04 2.13 -12.78
C PHE A 198 7.28 3.23 -11.74
N GLY A 199 6.33 3.45 -10.82
CA GLY A 199 6.48 4.41 -9.73
C GLY A 199 7.59 4.05 -8.74
N CYS A 200 7.82 2.76 -8.47
CA CYS A 200 8.89 2.31 -7.58
C CYS A 200 10.29 2.46 -8.18
N ILE A 201 10.45 2.06 -9.45
CA ILE A 201 11.78 1.87 -10.04
C ILE A 201 12.31 3.09 -10.80
N SER A 202 11.43 4.04 -11.16
CA SER A 202 11.82 5.24 -11.91
C SER A 202 12.80 6.11 -11.12
N LYS A 203 13.83 6.61 -11.81
CA LYS A 203 14.83 7.56 -11.26
C LYS A 203 14.76 8.97 -11.85
N THR A 204 13.98 9.15 -12.91
CA THR A 204 13.58 10.46 -13.44
C THR A 204 12.15 10.40 -13.95
N VAL A 205 11.49 11.55 -14.07
CA VAL A 205 10.15 11.66 -14.66
C VAL A 205 9.99 12.97 -15.41
N SER A 206 9.26 12.92 -16.53
CA SER A 206 8.88 14.08 -17.31
C SER A 206 7.45 14.56 -16.99
N ASP A 207 7.21 15.86 -17.22
CA ASP A 207 5.86 16.42 -17.16
C ASP A 207 4.86 15.68 -18.07
N SER A 208 5.31 15.18 -19.22
CA SER A 208 4.48 14.41 -20.15
C SER A 208 4.02 13.08 -19.58
N GLU A 209 4.88 12.36 -18.87
CA GLU A 209 4.53 11.09 -18.23
C GLU A 209 3.52 11.30 -17.10
N VAL A 210 3.73 12.32 -16.26
CA VAL A 210 2.76 12.66 -15.20
C VAL A 210 1.41 13.07 -15.78
N LYS A 211 1.41 13.89 -16.84
CA LYS A 211 0.17 14.24 -17.55
C LYS A 211 -0.51 13.01 -18.15
N GLN A 212 0.24 12.03 -18.64
CA GLN A 212 -0.32 10.80 -19.19
C GLN A 212 -0.96 9.94 -18.09
N LEU A 213 -0.32 9.82 -16.92
CA LEU A 213 -0.91 9.17 -15.74
C LEU A 213 -2.22 9.85 -15.32
N LEU A 214 -2.25 11.19 -15.26
CA LEU A 214 -3.46 11.95 -14.94
C LEU A 214 -4.58 11.71 -15.96
N LYS A 215 -4.27 11.57 -17.26
CA LYS A 215 -5.25 11.21 -18.29
C LYS A 215 -5.79 9.79 -18.10
N ILE A 216 -4.95 8.84 -17.70
CA ILE A 216 -5.39 7.47 -17.39
C ILE A 216 -6.37 7.49 -16.22
N MET A 217 -6.04 8.21 -15.14
CA MET A 217 -6.92 8.37 -13.97
C MET A 217 -8.24 9.05 -14.32
N MET A 218 -8.22 10.11 -15.15
CA MET A 218 -9.43 10.79 -15.61
C MET A 218 -10.38 9.83 -16.35
N LYS A 219 -9.86 9.01 -17.27
CA LYS A 219 -10.66 7.99 -17.97
C LYS A 219 -11.20 6.92 -17.03
N ALA A 220 -10.42 6.52 -16.04
CA ALA A 220 -10.88 5.57 -15.04
C ALA A 220 -12.04 6.15 -14.21
N LEU A 221 -11.94 7.42 -13.82
CA LEU A 221 -12.99 8.16 -13.10
C LEU A 221 -14.27 8.32 -13.93
N GLU A 222 -14.17 8.60 -15.23
CA GLU A 222 -15.34 8.71 -16.14
C GLU A 222 -16.16 7.41 -16.17
N SER A 223 -15.49 6.26 -16.11
CA SER A 223 -16.16 4.96 -16.07
C SER A 223 -16.65 4.59 -14.67
N TYR A 224 -15.98 5.08 -13.62
CA TYR A 224 -16.11 4.63 -12.23
C TYR A 224 -16.03 3.10 -12.05
N MET A 225 -15.45 2.38 -13.02
CA MET A 225 -15.41 0.92 -13.04
C MET A 225 -14.11 0.34 -12.47
N ASP A 226 -13.02 1.13 -12.44
CA ASP A 226 -11.67 0.64 -12.15
C ASP A 226 -10.99 1.45 -11.03
N LEU A 227 -11.49 1.26 -9.81
CA LEU A 227 -10.93 1.88 -8.60
C LEU A 227 -9.47 1.45 -8.35
N THR A 228 -9.10 0.21 -8.75
CA THR A 228 -7.73 -0.29 -8.63
C THR A 228 -6.77 0.47 -9.54
N LEU A 229 -7.18 0.81 -10.76
CA LEU A 229 -6.37 1.65 -11.65
C LEU A 229 -6.20 3.07 -11.09
N ILE A 230 -7.25 3.66 -10.52
CA ILE A 230 -7.17 4.98 -9.86
C ILE A 230 -6.17 4.92 -8.70
N GLU A 231 -6.30 3.92 -7.82
CA GLU A 231 -5.41 3.70 -6.69
C GLU A 231 -3.94 3.56 -7.15
N ALA A 232 -3.70 2.75 -8.18
CA ALA A 232 -2.37 2.55 -8.74
C ALA A 232 -1.76 3.85 -9.27
N VAL A 233 -2.54 4.67 -9.99
CA VAL A 233 -2.08 5.98 -10.47
C VAL A 233 -1.74 6.89 -9.30
N VAL A 234 -2.58 6.97 -8.27
CA VAL A 234 -2.35 7.83 -7.10
C VAL A 234 -1.08 7.42 -6.35
N MET A 235 -0.88 6.12 -6.13
CA MET A 235 0.36 5.58 -5.52
C MET A 235 1.59 5.89 -6.37
N CYS A 236 1.51 5.71 -7.69
CA CYS A 236 2.60 6.03 -8.61
C CYS A 236 2.94 7.53 -8.59
N LEU A 237 1.95 8.41 -8.68
CA LEU A 237 2.13 9.86 -8.61
C LEU A 237 2.76 10.31 -7.29
N THR A 238 2.41 9.63 -6.18
CA THR A 238 3.02 9.89 -4.86
C THR A 238 4.54 9.72 -4.93
N ARG A 239 5.04 8.69 -5.63
CA ARG A 239 6.48 8.44 -5.76
C ARG A 239 7.17 9.31 -6.80
N LEU A 240 6.49 9.64 -7.89
CA LEU A 240 7.08 10.41 -8.98
C LEU A 240 7.14 11.91 -8.71
N GLN A 241 6.21 12.48 -7.94
CA GLN A 241 6.14 13.93 -7.75
C GLN A 241 7.41 14.59 -7.18
N PRO A 242 8.18 14.01 -6.24
CA PRO A 242 9.40 14.64 -5.72
C PRO A 242 10.50 14.75 -6.77
N MET A 243 10.38 14.00 -7.87
CA MET A 243 11.36 13.91 -8.95
C MET A 243 11.06 14.88 -10.09
N LEU A 244 9.87 15.51 -10.07
CA LEU A 244 9.55 16.59 -10.98
C LEU A 244 10.44 17.80 -10.72
N LYS A 245 10.76 18.53 -11.79
CA LYS A 245 11.50 19.78 -11.69
C LYS A 245 10.76 20.76 -10.74
N PRO A 246 11.47 21.50 -9.88
CA PRO A 246 10.84 22.44 -8.94
C PRO A 246 9.92 23.47 -9.61
N GLU A 247 10.22 23.84 -10.86
CA GLU A 247 9.46 24.83 -11.64
C GLU A 247 8.19 24.25 -12.28
N SER A 248 8.00 22.93 -12.22
CA SER A 248 6.86 22.28 -12.88
C SER A 248 5.54 22.80 -12.29
N PRO A 249 4.60 23.29 -13.10
CA PRO A 249 3.29 23.74 -12.60
C PRO A 249 2.45 22.59 -12.05
N ILE A 250 2.81 21.34 -12.38
CA ILE A 250 2.09 20.12 -12.00
C ILE A 250 2.00 19.95 -10.47
N HIS A 251 3.01 20.38 -9.72
CA HIS A 251 3.03 20.25 -8.25
C HIS A 251 1.77 20.81 -7.58
N LYS A 252 1.30 21.97 -8.04
CA LYS A 252 0.09 22.63 -7.50
C LYS A 252 -1.20 21.92 -7.91
N PHE A 253 -1.21 21.30 -9.10
CA PHE A 253 -2.36 20.53 -9.54
C PHE A 253 -2.45 19.19 -8.81
N LEU A 254 -1.33 18.57 -8.44
CA LEU A 254 -1.31 17.33 -7.65
C LEU A 254 -1.91 17.51 -6.26
N PHE A 255 -1.79 18.69 -5.65
CA PHE A 255 -2.53 19.04 -4.43
C PHE A 255 -4.03 18.82 -4.62
N TRP A 256 -4.61 19.41 -5.67
CA TRP A 256 -6.05 19.32 -5.94
C TRP A 256 -6.49 17.95 -6.42
N VAL A 257 -5.62 17.21 -7.11
CA VAL A 257 -5.84 15.79 -7.40
C VAL A 257 -5.98 15.01 -6.10
N ALA A 258 -5.09 15.21 -5.13
CA ALA A 258 -5.17 14.53 -3.84
C ALA A 258 -6.48 14.86 -3.11
N ILE A 259 -6.87 16.15 -3.06
CA ILE A 259 -8.16 16.55 -2.48
C ILE A 259 -9.34 15.87 -3.19
N SER A 260 -9.33 15.82 -4.53
CA SER A 260 -10.40 15.15 -5.29
C SER A 260 -10.51 13.67 -4.95
N VAL A 261 -9.38 12.99 -4.78
CA VAL A 261 -9.36 11.56 -4.41
C VAL A 261 -9.93 11.34 -3.00
N LEU A 262 -9.65 12.24 -2.05
CA LEU A 262 -10.23 12.17 -0.69
C LEU A 262 -11.76 12.34 -0.69
N GLN A 263 -12.34 12.90 -1.76
CA GLN A 263 -13.78 13.10 -1.92
C GLN A 263 -14.50 11.89 -2.53
N LEU A 264 -13.80 10.89 -3.07
CA LEU A 264 -14.43 9.75 -3.76
C LEU A 264 -15.13 8.72 -2.85
N ASP A 265 -15.12 8.94 -1.53
CA ASP A 265 -15.75 8.11 -0.49
C ASP A 265 -15.35 6.62 -0.47
N GLU A 266 -14.20 6.30 -1.06
CA GLU A 266 -13.64 4.95 -1.10
C GLU A 266 -12.50 4.78 -0.10
N VAL A 267 -12.53 3.72 0.70
CA VAL A 267 -11.59 3.53 1.84
C VAL A 267 -10.13 3.41 1.37
N SER A 268 -9.86 2.59 0.35
CA SER A 268 -8.50 2.44 -0.17
C SER A 268 -8.00 3.72 -0.85
N LEU A 269 -8.86 4.38 -1.62
CA LEU A 269 -8.56 5.64 -2.28
C LEU A 269 -8.29 6.76 -1.28
N TYR A 270 -9.03 6.82 -0.17
CA TYR A 270 -8.76 7.80 0.89
C TYR A 270 -7.34 7.63 1.45
N ALA A 271 -6.91 6.39 1.74
CA ALA A 271 -5.57 6.12 2.24
C ALA A 271 -4.47 6.51 1.22
N ALA A 272 -4.69 6.22 -0.06
CA ALA A 272 -3.77 6.56 -1.15
C ALA A 272 -3.72 8.09 -1.39
N GLY A 273 -4.88 8.75 -1.48
CA GLY A 273 -5.01 10.19 -1.68
C GLY A 273 -4.40 10.99 -0.52
N LEU A 274 -4.54 10.51 0.71
CA LEU A 274 -3.90 11.12 1.87
C LEU A 274 -2.36 10.99 1.81
N GLY A 275 -1.86 9.85 1.30
CA GLY A 275 -0.43 9.67 1.02
C GLY A 275 0.09 10.64 -0.05
N LEU A 276 -0.67 10.81 -1.14
CA LEU A 276 -0.35 11.78 -2.19
C LEU A 276 -0.29 13.20 -1.63
N LEU A 277 -1.25 13.58 -0.78
CA LEU A 277 -1.31 14.90 -0.14
C LEU A 277 -0.13 15.13 0.81
N GLU A 278 0.19 14.17 1.70
CA GLU A 278 1.32 14.24 2.63
C GLU A 278 2.63 14.50 1.87
N GLN A 279 2.90 13.70 0.84
CA GLN A 279 4.09 13.84 0.02
C GLN A 279 4.08 15.15 -0.79
N ASN A 280 2.92 15.58 -1.27
CA ASN A 280 2.78 16.81 -2.04
C ASN A 280 3.08 18.05 -1.20
N LEU A 281 2.52 18.11 0.02
CA LEU A 281 2.81 19.19 0.97
C LEU A 281 4.29 19.23 1.31
N HIS A 282 4.93 18.07 1.50
CA HIS A 282 6.37 18.01 1.78
C HIS A 282 7.19 18.52 0.58
N THR A 283 6.86 18.11 -0.64
CA THR A 283 7.53 18.58 -1.85
C THR A 283 7.34 20.08 -2.07
N LEU A 284 6.11 20.61 -1.96
CA LEU A 284 5.83 22.03 -2.11
C LEU A 284 6.54 22.90 -1.06
N ASP A 285 6.62 22.39 0.18
CA ASP A 285 7.30 23.08 1.28
C ASP A 285 8.82 23.11 1.08
N ASN A 286 9.42 22.01 0.63
CA ASN A 286 10.85 21.94 0.29
C ASN A 286 11.24 22.83 -0.90
N ILE A 287 10.32 23.08 -1.84
CA ILE A 287 10.51 24.05 -2.92
C ILE A 287 10.51 25.50 -2.37
N GLY A 288 10.03 25.72 -1.14
CA GLY A 288 9.98 27.04 -0.51
C GLY A 288 8.79 27.89 -0.96
N LEU A 289 7.71 27.28 -1.46
CA LEU A 289 6.54 28.01 -1.98
C LEU A 289 5.77 28.79 -0.90
N PHE A 290 5.90 28.38 0.36
CA PHE A 290 5.14 28.91 1.50
C PHE A 290 5.93 29.86 2.40
N GLU A 291 7.16 30.23 2.02
CA GLU A 291 7.99 31.14 2.83
C GLU A 291 7.39 32.56 2.90
N ASN A 292 6.78 33.04 1.81
CA ASN A 292 6.26 34.40 1.71
C ASN A 292 4.77 34.49 1.31
N LYS A 293 4.14 33.34 1.03
CA LYS A 293 2.75 33.27 0.54
C LYS A 293 1.99 32.23 1.33
N SER A 294 0.74 32.54 1.69
CA SER A 294 -0.13 31.57 2.36
C SER A 294 -0.46 30.40 1.44
N LEU A 295 -0.64 29.22 2.05
CA LEU A 295 -1.08 28.00 1.36
C LEU A 295 -2.35 28.25 0.54
N GLU A 296 -3.34 28.91 1.14
CA GLU A 296 -4.58 29.33 0.50
C GLU A 296 -4.32 30.08 -0.81
N ARG A 297 -3.52 31.15 -0.76
CA ARG A 297 -3.25 31.98 -1.95
C ARG A 297 -2.56 31.18 -3.05
N VAL A 298 -1.58 30.34 -2.71
CA VAL A 298 -0.84 29.56 -3.72
C VAL A 298 -1.75 28.52 -4.37
N MET A 299 -2.57 27.82 -3.58
CA MET A 299 -3.42 26.73 -4.07
C MET A 299 -4.67 27.25 -4.80
N MET A 300 -5.33 28.29 -4.28
CA MET A 300 -6.50 28.87 -4.94
C MET A 300 -6.17 29.47 -6.30
N ASN A 301 -5.02 30.12 -6.46
CA ASN A 301 -4.56 30.61 -7.76
C ASN A 301 -4.40 29.49 -8.82
N ALA A 302 -4.01 28.28 -8.40
CA ALA A 302 -3.93 27.13 -9.32
C ALA A 302 -5.30 26.53 -9.62
N ARG A 303 -6.28 26.72 -8.73
CA ARG A 303 -7.63 26.18 -8.83
C ARG A 303 -8.56 27.04 -9.67
N GLU A 304 -8.44 28.36 -9.61
CA GLU A 304 -9.32 29.32 -10.29
C GLU A 304 -9.63 28.96 -11.77
N PRO A 305 -8.65 28.57 -12.61
CA PRO A 305 -8.93 28.21 -14.00
C PRO A 305 -9.79 26.93 -14.16
N LEU A 306 -9.88 26.11 -13.11
CA LEU A 306 -10.52 24.80 -13.09
C LEU A 306 -11.80 24.78 -12.25
N GLU A 307 -12.26 25.93 -11.74
CA GLU A 307 -13.35 26.03 -10.76
C GLU A 307 -14.61 25.25 -11.15
N TRP A 308 -14.99 25.26 -12.43
CA TRP A 308 -16.15 24.53 -12.94
C TRP A 308 -16.08 23.02 -12.70
N HIS A 309 -14.89 22.42 -12.72
CA HIS A 309 -14.71 20.98 -12.48
C HIS A 309 -14.81 20.64 -10.99
N PHE A 310 -14.37 21.53 -10.10
CA PHE A 310 -14.39 21.29 -8.66
C PHE A 310 -15.72 21.66 -8.00
N LYS A 311 -16.51 22.56 -8.60
CA LYS A 311 -17.74 23.07 -8.00
C LYS A 311 -18.74 21.96 -7.64
N GLN A 312 -18.89 20.96 -8.50
CA GLN A 312 -19.78 19.83 -8.25
C GLN A 312 -19.27 18.97 -7.08
N LEU A 313 -17.97 18.63 -7.11
CA LEU A 313 -17.33 17.82 -6.07
C LEU A 313 -17.40 18.47 -4.69
N ASP A 314 -17.12 19.77 -4.61
CA ASP A 314 -17.21 20.53 -3.36
C ASP A 314 -18.65 20.62 -2.82
N HIS A 315 -19.61 20.82 -3.72
CA HIS A 315 -21.04 20.84 -3.37
C HIS A 315 -21.48 19.51 -2.76
N ASP A 316 -21.05 18.38 -3.34
CA ASP A 316 -21.41 17.04 -2.87
C ASP A 316 -20.81 16.74 -1.47
N MET A 317 -19.72 17.41 -1.10
CA MET A 317 -19.11 17.33 0.24
C MET A 317 -19.64 18.38 1.22
N GLY A 318 -20.40 19.38 0.75
CA GLY A 318 -20.89 20.49 1.57
C GLY A 318 -19.79 21.42 2.11
N LEU A 319 -18.63 21.49 1.44
CA LEU A 319 -17.49 22.30 1.84
C LEU A 319 -17.20 23.38 0.79
N SER A 320 -16.70 24.55 1.20
CA SER A 320 -16.34 25.64 0.30
C SER A 320 -14.95 26.19 0.60
N PHE A 321 -14.02 25.99 -0.34
CA PHE A 321 -12.67 26.55 -0.27
C PHE A 321 -12.64 28.07 -0.46
N GLN A 322 -13.68 28.68 -1.05
CA GLN A 322 -13.83 30.13 -1.19
C GLN A 322 -14.29 30.81 0.10
N THR A 323 -15.09 30.11 0.92
CA THR A 323 -15.62 30.68 2.17
C THR A 323 -14.57 30.61 3.28
N ASN A 324 -13.94 29.44 3.45
CA ASN A 324 -12.80 29.28 4.34
C ASN A 324 -11.93 28.10 3.91
N PHE A 325 -10.78 28.41 3.31
CA PHE A 325 -9.85 27.41 2.79
C PHE A 325 -9.41 26.38 3.83
N ASN A 326 -9.00 26.83 5.03
CA ASN A 326 -8.43 25.96 6.05
C ASN A 326 -9.49 25.03 6.67
N PHE A 327 -10.71 25.53 6.93
CA PHE A 327 -11.80 24.68 7.41
C PHE A 327 -12.26 23.68 6.36
N ALA A 328 -12.32 24.08 5.08
CA ALA A 328 -12.62 23.14 4.00
C ALA A 328 -11.56 22.02 3.96
N LEU A 329 -10.28 22.36 4.03
CA LEU A 329 -9.19 21.37 4.03
C LEU A 329 -9.29 20.40 5.22
N VAL A 330 -9.48 20.93 6.44
CA VAL A 330 -9.68 20.12 7.64
C VAL A 330 -10.93 19.22 7.53
N GLY A 331 -12.02 19.73 6.94
CA GLY A 331 -13.24 18.95 6.73
C GLY A 331 -13.00 17.66 5.93
N HIS A 332 -12.15 17.71 4.91
CA HIS A 332 -11.75 16.51 4.15
C HIS A 332 -10.89 15.55 4.97
N LEU A 333 -10.02 16.09 5.83
CA LEU A 333 -9.06 15.29 6.61
C LEU A 333 -9.69 14.60 7.83
N LEU A 334 -10.74 15.17 8.43
CA LEU A 334 -11.37 14.61 9.63
C LEU A 334 -11.94 13.20 9.42
N LYS A 335 -12.32 12.85 8.19
CA LYS A 335 -12.73 11.48 7.82
C LYS A 335 -11.64 10.45 8.15
N GLY A 336 -10.37 10.86 8.07
CA GLY A 336 -9.21 10.01 8.31
C GLY A 336 -9.09 9.47 9.73
N PHE A 337 -9.68 10.14 10.74
CA PHE A 337 -9.73 9.62 12.11
C PHE A 337 -10.65 8.40 12.26
N ARG A 338 -11.57 8.18 11.31
CA ARG A 338 -12.49 7.04 11.30
C ARG A 338 -12.00 5.90 10.40
N HIS A 339 -10.83 6.04 9.80
CA HIS A 339 -10.30 5.05 8.88
C HIS A 339 -9.94 3.74 9.61
N PRO A 340 -10.26 2.55 9.05
CA PRO A 340 -10.02 1.28 9.73
C PRO A 340 -8.54 0.96 9.95
N ALA A 341 -7.66 1.42 9.06
CA ALA A 341 -6.21 1.25 9.20
C ALA A 341 -5.61 2.32 10.15
N PRO A 342 -4.95 1.92 11.25
CA PRO A 342 -4.31 2.85 12.19
C PRO A 342 -3.22 3.71 11.55
N THR A 343 -2.53 3.19 10.53
CA THR A 343 -1.51 3.92 9.77
C THR A 343 -2.08 5.15 9.07
N THR A 344 -3.30 5.07 8.54
CA THR A 344 -4.01 6.20 7.92
C THR A 344 -4.46 7.22 8.96
N VAL A 345 -4.91 6.76 10.15
CA VAL A 345 -5.23 7.65 11.27
C VAL A 345 -3.99 8.45 11.69
N SER A 346 -2.86 7.77 11.90
CA SER A 346 -1.58 8.42 12.21
C SER A 346 -1.11 9.37 11.11
N ARG A 347 -1.30 9.01 9.83
CA ARG A 347 -1.02 9.89 8.69
C ARG A 347 -1.86 11.15 8.71
N THR A 348 -3.15 11.04 9.05
CA THR A 348 -4.07 12.19 9.15
C THR A 348 -3.55 13.20 10.18
N ILE A 349 -3.11 12.70 11.34
CA ILE A 349 -2.52 13.54 12.40
C ILE A 349 -1.26 14.25 11.89
N ARG A 350 -0.35 13.54 11.20
CA ARG A 350 0.88 14.13 10.65
C ARG A 350 0.58 15.22 9.60
N VAL A 351 -0.34 14.96 8.67
CA VAL A 351 -0.74 15.93 7.64
C VAL A 351 -1.32 17.20 8.28
N LEU A 352 -2.17 17.06 9.29
CA LEU A 352 -2.72 18.21 10.02
C LEU A 352 -1.62 19.03 10.73
N HIS A 353 -0.63 18.38 11.34
CA HIS A 353 0.54 19.06 11.94
C HIS A 353 1.41 19.75 10.89
N GLN A 354 1.62 19.11 9.74
CA GLN A 354 2.37 19.69 8.63
C GLN A 354 1.67 20.94 8.09
N LEU A 355 0.35 20.87 7.87
CA LEU A 355 -0.46 22.01 7.44
C LEU A 355 -0.43 23.15 8.45
N LEU A 356 -0.53 22.84 9.75
CA LEU A 356 -0.40 23.83 10.82
C LEU A 356 0.97 24.54 10.75
N SER A 357 2.04 23.77 10.53
CA SER A 357 3.40 24.30 10.41
C SER A 357 3.57 25.18 9.17
N ILE A 358 3.05 24.72 8.01
CA ILE A 358 3.06 25.49 6.75
C ILE A 358 2.26 26.79 6.89
N THR A 359 1.12 26.76 7.57
CA THR A 359 0.21 27.91 7.70
C THR A 359 0.87 29.11 8.40
N VAL A 360 1.75 28.87 9.37
CA VAL A 360 2.40 29.96 10.13
C VAL A 360 3.68 30.49 9.50
N LYS A 361 4.30 29.77 8.55
CA LYS A 361 5.57 30.15 7.91
C LYS A 361 5.61 31.61 7.42
N PRO A 362 4.63 32.12 6.63
CA PRO A 362 4.68 33.49 6.13
C PRO A 362 4.68 34.57 7.21
N THR A 363 4.18 34.24 8.40
CA THR A 363 4.04 35.17 9.53
C THR A 363 5.10 35.00 10.60
N ASN A 364 5.88 33.91 10.53
CA ASN A 364 6.84 33.48 11.55
C ASN A 364 6.29 33.52 12.99
N ARG A 365 5.01 33.15 13.15
CA ARG A 365 4.33 33.07 14.45
C ARG A 365 4.47 31.67 15.05
N ASP A 366 4.23 31.58 16.35
CA ASP A 366 4.14 30.28 17.01
C ASP A 366 2.95 29.48 16.44
N LYS A 367 3.20 28.22 16.05
CA LYS A 367 2.20 27.35 15.41
C LYS A 367 1.00 27.04 16.32
N PHE A 368 1.09 27.25 17.63
CA PHE A 368 0.02 27.05 18.60
C PHE A 368 -0.73 28.34 18.96
N GLU A 369 -0.31 29.49 18.43
CA GLU A 369 -1.06 30.73 18.54
C GLU A 369 -2.41 30.57 17.83
N VAL A 370 -3.51 30.78 18.56
CA VAL A 370 -4.86 30.66 18.02
C VAL A 370 -5.19 31.90 17.18
N THR A 371 -5.25 31.71 15.87
CA THR A 371 -5.61 32.73 14.87
C THR A 371 -6.75 32.20 14.00
N SER A 372 -7.34 33.07 13.15
CA SER A 372 -8.35 32.63 12.18
C SER A 372 -7.83 31.59 11.18
N GLN A 373 -6.51 31.51 10.98
CA GLN A 373 -5.86 30.60 10.03
C GLN A 373 -5.46 29.27 10.71
N THR A 374 -5.02 29.32 11.96
CA THR A 374 -4.54 28.14 12.71
C THR A 374 -5.65 27.38 13.45
N VAL A 375 -6.75 28.06 13.80
CA VAL A 375 -7.86 27.47 14.56
C VAL A 375 -8.44 26.19 13.96
N PRO A 376 -8.58 26.02 12.62
CA PRO A 376 -9.17 24.79 12.07
C PRO A 376 -8.30 23.56 12.36
N TYR A 377 -6.99 23.69 12.20
CA TYR A 377 -6.03 22.61 12.44
C TYR A 377 -5.90 22.30 13.93
N LEU A 378 -5.82 23.33 14.77
CA LEU A 378 -5.76 23.16 16.23
C LEU A 378 -7.03 22.49 16.77
N ALA A 379 -8.21 22.86 16.26
CA ALA A 379 -9.48 22.24 16.62
C ALA A 379 -9.54 20.76 16.20
N ALA A 380 -8.99 20.40 15.04
CA ALA A 380 -8.91 19.01 14.59
C ALA A 380 -7.91 18.17 15.42
N LEU A 381 -6.83 18.79 15.90
CA LEU A 381 -5.75 18.10 16.61
C LEU A 381 -5.98 18.00 18.13
N VAL A 382 -6.80 18.86 18.72
CA VAL A 382 -6.92 18.97 20.19
C VAL A 382 -7.34 17.66 20.88
N SER A 383 -8.14 16.82 20.23
CA SER A 383 -8.58 15.54 20.82
C SER A 383 -7.56 14.41 20.65
N VAL A 384 -6.63 14.55 19.70
CA VAL A 384 -5.73 13.46 19.26
C VAL A 384 -4.24 13.77 19.42
N SER A 385 -3.87 15.00 19.79
CA SER A 385 -2.48 15.43 19.95
C SER A 385 -2.22 15.99 21.35
N GLU A 386 -1.36 15.31 22.11
CA GLU A 386 -0.89 15.79 23.42
C GLU A 386 -0.10 17.08 23.34
N GLU A 387 0.74 17.23 22.31
CA GLU A 387 1.50 18.45 22.04
C GLU A 387 0.57 19.65 21.96
N VAL A 388 -0.50 19.57 21.17
CA VAL A 388 -1.51 20.65 21.04
C VAL A 388 -2.22 20.90 22.37
N ARG A 389 -2.66 19.85 23.09
CA ARG A 389 -3.33 20.01 24.39
C ARG A 389 -2.46 20.70 25.43
N SER A 390 -1.15 20.46 25.41
CA SER A 390 -0.21 21.04 26.36
C SER A 390 0.05 22.54 26.11
N ARG A 391 -0.08 22.99 24.85
CA ARG A 391 0.24 24.35 24.40
C ARG A 391 -0.98 25.25 24.22
N CYS A 392 -2.16 24.67 23.94
CA CYS A 392 -3.42 25.38 23.78
C CYS A 392 -4.30 25.20 25.03
N HIS A 393 -4.19 26.12 26.00
CA HIS A 393 -5.00 26.06 27.22
C HIS A 393 -6.50 26.29 26.94
N LEU A 394 -7.30 25.24 27.10
CA LEU A 394 -8.77 25.32 27.08
C LEU A 394 -9.26 26.00 28.37
N LYS A 395 -9.85 27.20 28.26
CA LYS A 395 -10.39 27.96 29.41
C LYS A 395 -11.54 27.23 30.14
N HIS A 396 -12.24 26.32 29.48
CA HIS A 396 -13.34 25.55 30.04
C HIS A 396 -13.12 24.06 29.82
N ARG A 397 -12.39 23.41 30.73
CA ARG A 397 -12.22 21.95 30.72
C ARG A 397 -13.35 21.34 31.54
N THR A 398 -14.39 20.82 30.88
CA THR A 398 -15.45 20.06 31.55
C THR A 398 -14.86 18.72 32.00
N SER A 399 -14.88 18.44 33.31
CA SER A 399 -14.17 17.32 33.96
C SER A 399 -14.73 15.91 33.70
N HIS A 400 -15.62 15.73 32.73
CA HIS A 400 -16.23 14.43 32.44
C HIS A 400 -16.24 14.21 30.93
N TYR A 401 -15.92 12.98 30.50
CA TYR A 401 -15.80 12.47 29.12
C TYR A 401 -14.40 12.31 28.50
N MET A 402 -13.39 11.94 29.29
CA MET A 402 -12.30 11.10 28.78
C MET A 402 -11.95 10.03 29.82
N SER A 403 -12.78 8.98 29.93
CA SER A 403 -12.33 7.67 30.39
C SER A 403 -12.13 6.79 29.15
N ASP A 404 -10.94 6.21 29.07
CA ASP A 404 -10.54 5.07 28.25
C ASP A 404 -10.43 5.28 26.73
N SER A 405 -9.24 5.73 26.31
CA SER A 405 -8.58 5.12 25.15
C SER A 405 -7.61 4.05 25.67
N PRO A 406 -7.58 2.83 25.10
CA PRO A 406 -6.74 1.76 25.61
C PRO A 406 -5.29 2.03 25.20
N SER A 407 -4.48 2.50 26.15
CA SER A 407 -3.03 2.47 26.03
C SER A 407 -2.59 1.01 26.11
N SER A 408 -2.08 0.52 24.99
CA SER A 408 -1.26 -0.66 24.88
C SER A 408 -0.02 -0.55 25.77
N GLU A 409 0.03 -1.27 26.89
CA GLU A 409 1.29 -1.65 27.55
C GLU A 409 1.08 -2.82 28.54
N SER A 410 1.83 -3.90 28.28
CA SER A 410 2.42 -4.88 29.22
C SER A 410 1.54 -5.63 30.25
N ILE A 411 1.21 -6.89 29.93
CA ILE A 411 1.03 -7.94 30.94
C ILE A 411 2.07 -9.04 30.67
N ASN A 412 3.10 -9.08 31.49
CA ASN A 412 3.86 -10.29 31.78
C ASN A 412 4.33 -10.23 33.25
N SER A 413 3.95 -11.26 34.02
CA SER A 413 4.66 -11.89 35.17
C SER A 413 5.25 -10.98 36.27
N ASP A 414 5.05 -11.17 37.58
CA ASP A 414 4.86 -12.40 38.34
C ASP A 414 4.76 -12.11 39.87
N ILE A 415 4.26 -13.10 40.62
CA ILE A 415 4.59 -13.47 42.03
C ILE A 415 3.93 -12.73 43.23
N ALA A 416 3.06 -13.51 43.92
CA ALA A 416 2.95 -13.82 45.37
C ALA A 416 3.10 -12.70 46.42
N SER A 417 2.38 -12.60 47.54
CA SER A 417 1.69 -13.56 48.41
C SER A 417 1.02 -12.74 49.53
N GLN A 418 -0.09 -13.22 50.10
CA GLN A 418 -0.34 -13.30 51.55
C GLN A 418 -1.81 -13.67 51.80
N GLY A 419 -2.00 -14.85 52.39
CA GLY A 419 -3.31 -15.34 52.83
C GLY A 419 -3.66 -14.88 54.24
N GLN A 420 -4.94 -15.03 54.59
CA GLN A 420 -5.41 -15.58 55.87
C GLN A 420 -6.94 -15.64 55.89
N SER A 421 -7.47 -16.85 56.03
CA SER A 421 -8.80 -17.16 56.56
C SER A 421 -8.70 -17.35 58.09
N PRO A 422 -9.77 -17.24 58.91
CA PRO A 422 -10.73 -18.36 59.03
C PRO A 422 -12.21 -17.97 59.29
N SER A 423 -13.10 -18.90 58.91
CA SER A 423 -14.55 -18.97 59.17
C SER A 423 -14.90 -19.51 60.57
N PRO A 424 -16.19 -19.44 60.98
CA PRO A 424 -16.78 -20.65 61.61
C PRO A 424 -18.26 -20.98 61.27
N SER A 425 -18.53 -22.30 61.32
CA SER A 425 -19.70 -23.06 61.83
C SER A 425 -21.08 -23.13 61.13
N LEU A 426 -21.31 -24.34 60.59
CA LEU A 426 -22.49 -25.24 60.40
C LEU A 426 -23.62 -25.23 61.48
N PRO A 427 -24.86 -25.82 61.29
CA PRO A 427 -25.02 -27.26 60.96
C PRO A 427 -26.30 -27.83 60.24
N ASN A 428 -26.09 -29.06 59.73
CA ASN A 428 -26.93 -30.29 59.69
C ASN A 428 -28.22 -30.45 58.85
N SER A 429 -28.22 -31.43 57.93
CA SER A 429 -28.81 -32.80 58.05
C SER A 429 -28.94 -33.47 56.65
N ALA A 430 -28.20 -34.57 56.37
CA ALA A 430 -28.66 -35.98 56.29
C ALA A 430 -29.87 -36.21 55.33
N SER A 431 -29.83 -37.02 54.27
CA SER A 431 -29.44 -38.44 54.24
C SER A 431 -29.56 -39.02 52.80
N THR A 432 -28.67 -39.98 52.47
CA THR A 432 -28.84 -41.25 51.68
C THR A 432 -29.78 -41.30 50.45
N SER A 433 -29.56 -42.00 49.34
CA SER A 433 -28.58 -42.95 48.78
C SER A 433 -29.28 -43.54 47.53
N GLY A 434 -28.54 -43.98 46.50
CA GLY A 434 -29.04 -45.06 45.63
C GLY A 434 -29.07 -44.81 44.13
N VAL A 435 -28.14 -45.48 43.47
CA VAL A 435 -27.97 -45.72 42.03
C VAL A 435 -29.18 -46.41 41.40
N SER A 436 -29.56 -46.06 40.16
CA SER A 436 -29.69 -46.97 38.99
C SER A 436 -30.50 -46.37 37.82
N THR A 437 -29.89 -46.43 36.62
CA THR A 437 -30.50 -46.37 35.27
C THR A 437 -31.34 -47.65 35.03
N PRO A 438 -32.34 -47.72 34.11
CA PRO A 438 -32.07 -47.80 32.65
C PRO A 438 -33.18 -47.40 31.61
N ILE A 439 -32.73 -46.97 30.42
CA ILE A 439 -33.05 -47.49 29.05
C ILE A 439 -34.41 -47.19 28.31
N THR A 440 -34.25 -46.71 27.04
CA THR A 440 -35.06 -46.80 25.77
C THR A 440 -36.39 -46.05 25.59
N HIS A 441 -36.51 -45.04 24.69
CA HIS A 441 -36.80 -45.04 23.21
C HIS A 441 -38.30 -45.20 22.84
N PRO A 442 -38.77 -44.83 21.63
CA PRO A 442 -38.42 -43.72 20.72
C PRO A 442 -39.66 -42.97 20.14
N ALA A 443 -39.40 -42.03 19.22
CA ALA A 443 -40.35 -41.26 18.41
C ALA A 443 -41.25 -42.10 17.49
N PRO A 444 -42.20 -41.43 16.78
CA PRO A 444 -42.36 -41.72 15.36
C PRO A 444 -42.36 -40.46 14.49
N ALA A 445 -41.92 -40.67 13.25
CA ALA A 445 -41.92 -39.71 12.15
C ALA A 445 -43.29 -39.62 11.47
N GLN A 446 -43.63 -38.40 11.01
CA GLN A 446 -43.92 -38.07 9.61
C GLN A 446 -43.59 -36.60 9.38
#